data_AF-A0A4V1IXY2-F1
#
_entry.id   AF-A0A4V1IXY2-F1
#
_cell.length_a   1.000
_cell.length_b   1.000
_cell.length_c   1.000
_cell.angle_alpha   90.00
_cell.angle_beta   90.00
_cell.angle_gamma   90.00
#
_symmetry.space_group_name_H-M   'P 1'
#
loop_
_entity.id
_entity.type
_entity.pdbx_description
1 polymer ?
#
loop_
_entity_poly.entity_id
_entity_poly.type
_entity_poly.pdbx_seq_one_letter_code
_entity_poly.pdbx_strand_id
1 'polypeptide(L)'
;IYNKEQEFHAWLLDVKGISPETTNNQAMKQHFRAFMEDYNTATLPHEKYYNLEAWEERERLRPSADRSGDPETAGSMNLFQEQRQASMQAAAHESLANPTAVAMMSRTEVEDLRRVQHERMAATNLQRMGYNPKPSLGVRYEQ
;
A
#
# COMPACT_ATOMS: atom_id res chain seq x y z
N ILE A 1 19.57 6.23 16.57
CA ILE A 1 20.45 5.03 16.54
C ILE A 1 20.55 4.64 15.08
N TYR A 2 21.71 4.85 14.45
CA TYR A 2 21.89 4.54 13.02
C TYR A 2 21.97 3.02 12.86
N ASN A 3 20.87 2.43 12.39
CA ASN A 3 20.72 0.98 12.35
C ASN A 3 21.15 0.45 10.96
N LYS A 4 22.47 0.34 10.74
CA LYS A 4 23.07 -0.21 9.50
C LYS A 4 22.81 -1.71 9.28
N GLU A 5 21.96 -2.30 10.10
CA GLU A 5 21.52 -3.69 10.01
C GLU A 5 20.77 -3.96 8.71
N GLN A 6 19.95 -3.01 8.24
CA GLN A 6 19.18 -3.16 7.01
C GLN A 6 20.10 -3.25 5.79
N GLU A 7 21.08 -2.35 5.69
CA GLU A 7 22.08 -2.36 4.61
C GLU A 7 22.94 -3.63 4.64
N PHE A 8 23.32 -4.09 5.83
CA PHE A 8 24.08 -5.32 5.99
C PHE A 8 23.29 -6.57 5.57
N HIS A 9 22.00 -6.64 5.93
CA HIS A 9 21.14 -7.75 5.52
C HIS A 9 20.92 -7.77 3.99
N ALA A 10 20.70 -6.60 3.38
CA ALA A 10 20.59 -6.48 1.93
C ALA A 10 21.88 -6.92 1.21
N TRP A 11 23.05 -6.52 1.73
CA TRP A 11 24.34 -6.96 1.19
C TRP A 11 24.57 -8.46 1.33
N LEU A 12 24.20 -9.05 2.46
CA LEU A 12 24.30 -10.51 2.68
C LEU A 12 23.45 -11.30 1.67
N LEU A 13 22.23 -10.84 1.41
CA LEU A 13 21.33 -11.47 0.46
C LEU A 13 21.86 -11.35 -0.97
N ASP A 14 22.20 -10.13 -1.41
CA ASP A 14 22.55 -9.87 -2.81
C ASP A 14 23.94 -10.36 -3.20
N VAL A 15 24.94 -10.12 -2.34
CA VAL A 15 26.35 -10.39 -2.66
C VAL A 15 26.76 -11.80 -2.26
N LYS A 16 26.26 -12.28 -1.12
CA LYS A 16 26.62 -13.61 -0.60
C LYS A 16 25.56 -14.66 -0.88
N GLY A 17 24.32 -14.29 -1.22
CA GLY A 17 23.22 -15.25 -1.39
C GLY A 17 22.83 -15.95 -0.08
N ILE A 18 23.16 -15.34 1.07
CA ILE A 18 22.97 -15.96 2.38
C ILE A 18 21.79 -15.30 3.07
N SER A 19 20.79 -16.09 3.44
CA SER A 19 19.67 -15.60 4.23
C SER A 19 20.10 -15.31 5.68
N PRO A 20 19.72 -14.15 6.26
CA PRO A 20 20.08 -13.82 7.64
C PRO A 20 19.50 -14.82 8.64
N GLU A 21 18.35 -15.41 8.33
CA GLU A 21 17.67 -16.39 9.20
C GLU A 21 18.36 -17.77 9.26
N THR A 22 19.11 -18.13 8.22
CA THR A 22 19.81 -19.43 8.16
C THR A 22 21.23 -19.38 8.73
N THR A 23 21.72 -18.19 9.09
CA THR A 23 23.13 -17.96 9.41
C THR A 23 23.39 -17.99 10.91
N ASN A 24 24.42 -18.72 11.33
CA ASN A 24 24.85 -18.71 12.72
C ASN A 24 25.41 -17.33 13.13
N ASN A 25 25.13 -16.88 14.35
CA ASN A 25 25.57 -15.60 14.90
C ASN A 25 27.09 -15.35 14.77
N GLN A 26 27.92 -16.39 14.84
CA GLN A 26 29.37 -16.25 14.65
C GLN A 26 29.76 -15.97 13.19
N ALA A 27 29.09 -16.61 12.23
CA ALA A 27 29.31 -16.35 10.81
C ALA A 27 28.81 -14.94 10.45
N MET A 28 27.67 -14.53 10.99
CA MET A 28 27.12 -13.18 10.80
C MET A 28 28.10 -12.09 11.25
N LYS A 29 28.76 -12.26 12.41
CA LYS A 29 29.80 -11.34 12.89
C LYS A 29 31.05 -11.28 11.99
N GLN A 30 31.43 -12.39 11.38
CA GLN A 30 32.56 -12.42 10.43
C GLN A 30 32.22 -11.68 9.14
N HIS A 31 31.02 -11.92 8.61
CA HIS A 31 30.51 -11.19 7.45
C HIS A 31 30.33 -9.70 7.73
N PHE A 32 29.90 -9.34 8.94
CA PHE A 32 29.77 -7.95 9.34
C PHE A 32 31.13 -7.22 9.37
N ARG A 33 32.22 -7.89 9.75
CA ARG A 33 33.56 -7.30 9.67
C ARG A 33 33.98 -7.01 8.23
N ALA A 34 33.77 -7.97 7.33
CA ALA A 34 34.04 -7.77 5.91
C ALA A 34 33.18 -6.63 5.32
N PHE A 35 31.89 -6.59 5.66
CA PHE A 35 30.99 -5.51 5.26
C PHE A 35 31.47 -4.15 5.77
N MET A 36 31.92 -4.04 7.03
CA MET A 36 32.47 -2.80 7.57
C MET A 36 33.75 -2.37 6.84
N GLU A 37 34.62 -3.32 6.49
CA GLU A 37 35.82 -3.03 5.71
C GLU A 37 35.46 -2.51 4.31
N ASP A 38 34.54 -3.17 3.60
CA ASP A 38 34.09 -2.76 2.27
C ASP A 38 33.34 -1.42 2.31
N TYR A 39 32.54 -1.18 3.36
CA TYR A 39 31.85 0.08 3.59
C TYR A 39 32.84 1.22 3.83
N ASN A 40 33.84 1.02 4.70
CA ASN A 40 34.83 2.04 5.01
C ASN A 40 35.80 2.33 3.85
N THR A 41 36.06 1.33 3.00
CA THR A 41 36.94 1.46 1.82
C THR A 41 36.20 1.92 0.57
N ALA A 42 34.89 2.16 0.67
CA ALA A 42 34.03 2.52 -0.46
C ALA A 42 34.07 1.50 -1.62
N THR A 43 34.24 0.21 -1.32
CA THR A 43 34.40 -0.86 -2.32
C THR A 43 33.14 -1.73 -2.52
N LEU A 44 32.00 -1.33 -1.94
CA LEU A 44 30.75 -2.07 -2.10
C LEU A 44 30.26 -2.03 -3.56
N PRO A 45 29.63 -3.12 -4.07
CA PRO A 45 29.28 -3.24 -5.49
C PRO A 45 28.28 -2.19 -6.00
N HIS A 46 27.45 -1.64 -5.12
CA HIS A 46 26.39 -0.71 -5.50
C HIS A 46 26.16 0.35 -4.41
N GLU A 47 25.83 1.58 -4.82
CA GLU A 47 25.65 2.71 -3.90
C GLU A 47 24.50 2.49 -2.90
N LYS A 48 23.54 1.61 -3.22
CA LYS A 48 22.38 1.27 -2.37
C LYS A 48 22.79 0.75 -0.98
N TYR A 49 23.96 0.12 -0.86
CA TYR A 49 24.41 -0.43 0.43
C TYR A 49 24.99 0.63 1.37
N TYR A 50 25.23 1.86 0.90
CA TYR A 50 25.63 2.97 1.77
C TYR A 50 24.43 3.64 2.43
N ASN A 51 23.33 3.77 1.68
CA ASN A 51 22.08 4.35 2.16
C ASN A 51 20.89 3.70 1.44
N LEU A 52 20.37 2.64 2.04
CA LEU A 52 19.23 1.90 1.48
C LEU A 52 17.95 2.75 1.51
N GLU A 53 17.72 3.50 2.59
CA GLU A 53 16.53 4.35 2.75
C GLU A 53 16.43 5.42 1.66
N ALA A 54 17.53 6.14 1.38
CA ALA A 54 17.55 7.14 0.32
C ALA A 54 17.42 6.52 -1.09
N TRP A 55 17.93 5.30 -1.27
CA TRP A 55 17.79 4.57 -2.53
C TRP A 55 16.33 4.11 -2.74
N GLU A 56 15.71 3.53 -1.71
CA GLU A 56 14.29 3.12 -1.73
C GLU A 56 13.35 4.32 -1.92
N GLU A 57 13.63 5.46 -1.29
CA GLU A 57 12.83 6.66 -1.47
C GLU A 57 12.94 7.20 -2.91
N ARG A 58 14.15 7.16 -3.49
CA ARG A 58 14.36 7.51 -4.90
C ARG A 58 13.64 6.55 -5.84
N GLU A 59 13.73 5.25 -5.59
CA GLU A 59 13.00 4.22 -6.33
C GLU A 59 11.49 4.41 -6.21
N ARG A 60 10.98 4.75 -5.02
CA ARG A 60 9.56 5.03 -4.76
C ARG A 60 9.06 6.23 -5.54
N LEU A 61 9.86 7.29 -5.64
CA LEU A 61 9.55 8.51 -6.38
C LEU A 61 9.77 8.37 -7.90
N ARG A 62 10.51 7.34 -8.34
CA ARG A 62 10.71 7.07 -9.77
C ARG A 62 9.36 6.73 -10.43
N PRO A 63 8.95 7.45 -11.49
CA PRO A 63 7.68 7.21 -12.17
C PRO A 63 7.60 5.77 -12.70
N SER A 64 6.44 5.12 -12.53
CA SER A 64 6.20 3.73 -12.95
C SER A 64 6.43 3.44 -14.44
N ALA A 65 6.53 4.47 -15.28
CA ALA A 65 6.83 4.34 -16.71
C ALA A 65 8.26 3.80 -16.98
N ASP A 66 9.17 3.93 -16.02
CA ASP A 66 10.57 3.48 -16.10
C ASP A 66 10.84 2.24 -15.22
N ARG A 67 9.80 1.70 -14.58
CA ARG A 67 9.85 0.48 -13.73
C ARG A 67 9.69 -0.81 -14.52
N SER A 68 9.90 -0.79 -15.84
CA SER A 68 9.70 -1.94 -16.73
C SER A 68 10.75 -3.05 -16.60
N GLY A 69 11.57 -3.06 -15.53
CA GLY A 69 12.78 -3.88 -15.45
C GLY A 69 12.87 -4.91 -14.33
N ASP A 70 12.18 -4.75 -13.18
CA ASP A 70 12.38 -5.67 -12.04
C ASP A 70 11.12 -5.83 -11.18
N PRO A 71 10.43 -6.98 -11.23
CA PRO A 71 9.20 -7.22 -10.46
C PRO A 71 9.42 -7.78 -9.05
N GLU A 72 10.65 -8.12 -8.64
CA GLU A 72 10.87 -8.90 -7.42
C GLU A 72 10.92 -8.05 -6.15
N THR A 73 11.40 -6.80 -6.23
CA THR A 73 11.55 -5.92 -5.05
C THR A 73 10.23 -5.24 -4.63
N ALA A 74 9.24 -5.20 -5.52
CA ALA A 74 7.99 -4.46 -5.30
C ALA A 74 6.85 -5.30 -4.67
N GLY A 75 7.04 -6.61 -4.50
CA GLY A 75 5.95 -7.55 -4.16
C GLY A 75 5.32 -7.36 -2.77
N SER A 76 6.08 -6.92 -1.76
CA SER A 76 5.57 -6.84 -0.37
C SER A 76 4.82 -5.54 -0.05
N MET A 77 5.22 -4.42 -0.66
CA MET A 77 4.64 -3.10 -0.38
C MET A 77 3.43 -2.78 -1.28
N ASN A 78 3.30 -3.45 -2.44
CA ASN A 78 2.17 -3.28 -3.35
C ASN A 78 0.86 -3.89 -2.83
N LEU A 79 0.89 -5.00 -2.08
CA LEU A 79 -0.34 -5.72 -1.70
C LEU A 79 -1.31 -4.87 -0.87
N PHE A 80 -0.79 -4.04 0.05
CA PHE A 80 -1.61 -3.15 0.86
C PHE A 80 -2.20 -1.99 0.04
N GLN A 81 -1.43 -1.45 -0.90
CA GLN A 81 -1.83 -0.34 -1.74
C GLN A 81 -2.83 -0.79 -2.82
N GLU A 82 -2.63 -1.99 -3.36
CA GLU A 82 -3.49 -2.67 -4.33
C GLU A 82 -4.84 -3.05 -3.71
N GLN A 83 -4.86 -3.58 -2.48
CA GLN A 83 -6.11 -3.84 -1.76
C GLN A 83 -6.92 -2.56 -1.51
N ARG A 84 -6.24 -1.46 -1.18
CA ARG A 84 -6.87 -0.15 -0.98
C ARG A 84 -7.40 0.47 -2.28
N GLN A 85 -6.70 0.27 -3.40
CA GLN A 85 -7.19 0.71 -4.70
C GLN A 85 -8.34 -0.16 -5.21
N ALA A 86 -8.27 -1.48 -5.05
CA ALA A 86 -9.33 -2.40 -5.44
C ALA A 86 -10.64 -2.12 -4.69
N SER A 87 -10.56 -1.83 -3.39
CA SER A 87 -11.74 -1.41 -2.60
C SER A 87 -12.33 -0.07 -3.05
N MET A 88 -11.49 0.91 -3.41
CA MET A 88 -11.97 2.18 -3.99
C MET A 88 -12.62 1.99 -5.36
N GLN A 89 -12.05 1.14 -6.23
CA GLN A 89 -12.61 0.84 -7.55
C GLN A 89 -13.93 0.07 -7.45
N ALA A 90 -14.05 -0.87 -6.51
CA ALA A 90 -15.30 -1.58 -6.24
C ALA A 90 -16.39 -0.63 -5.75
N ALA A 91 -16.06 0.29 -4.83
CA ALA A 91 -17.01 1.32 -4.36
C ALA A 91 -17.43 2.29 -5.48
N ALA A 92 -16.50 2.66 -6.36
CA ALA A 92 -16.79 3.49 -7.53
C ALA A 92 -17.71 2.76 -8.53
N HIS A 93 -17.42 1.49 -8.84
CA HIS A 93 -18.22 0.68 -9.75
C HIS A 93 -19.64 0.42 -9.22
N GLU A 94 -19.80 0.24 -7.90
CA GLU A 94 -21.11 0.10 -7.26
C GLU A 94 -21.95 1.39 -7.39
N SER A 95 -21.33 2.56 -7.24
CA SER A 95 -22.02 3.84 -7.47
C SER A 95 -22.42 4.11 -8.92
N LEU A 96 -21.76 3.44 -9.88
CA LEU A 96 -22.01 3.58 -11.33
C LEU A 96 -22.94 2.51 -11.90
N ALA A 97 -23.40 1.54 -11.12
CA ALA A 97 -24.12 0.38 -11.61
C ALA A 97 -25.55 0.67 -12.14
N ASN A 98 -26.06 1.91 -12.06
CA ASN A 98 -27.37 2.23 -12.64
C ASN A 98 -27.53 3.69 -13.14
N PRO A 99 -26.80 4.11 -14.18
CA PRO A 99 -26.86 5.48 -14.70
C PRO A 99 -28.09 5.72 -15.61
N THR A 100 -28.67 4.65 -16.16
CA THR A 100 -29.82 4.72 -17.10
C THR A 100 -31.15 5.01 -16.41
N ALA A 101 -31.37 4.51 -15.18
CA ALA A 101 -32.58 4.79 -14.42
C ALA A 101 -32.64 6.22 -13.88
N VAL A 102 -31.50 6.79 -13.45
CA VAL A 102 -31.42 8.16 -12.91
C VAL A 102 -31.59 9.22 -14.00
N ALA A 103 -31.18 8.92 -15.24
CA ALA A 103 -31.32 9.84 -16.37
C ALA A 103 -32.77 10.03 -16.85
N MET A 104 -33.70 9.15 -16.47
CA MET A 104 -35.12 9.20 -16.85
C MET A 104 -36.05 9.74 -15.73
N MET A 105 -35.51 10.08 -14.56
CA MET A 105 -36.28 10.53 -13.39
C MET A 105 -36.42 12.05 -13.34
N SER A 106 -37.51 12.53 -12.74
CA SER A 106 -37.71 13.96 -12.54
C SER A 106 -36.63 14.54 -11.62
N ARG A 107 -36.28 15.82 -11.81
CA ARG A 107 -35.25 16.51 -11.00
C ARG A 107 -35.47 16.37 -9.49
N THR A 108 -36.73 16.36 -9.06
CA THR A 108 -37.14 16.18 -7.66
C THR A 108 -36.87 14.75 -7.16
N GLU A 109 -37.14 13.73 -7.96
CA GLU A 109 -36.85 12.34 -7.60
C GLU A 109 -35.34 12.08 -7.50
N VAL A 110 -34.54 12.74 -8.34
CA VAL A 110 -33.06 12.66 -8.28
C VAL A 110 -32.52 13.27 -6.99
N GLU A 111 -33.08 14.38 -6.53
CA GLU A 111 -32.70 15.02 -5.26
C GLU A 111 -33.06 14.13 -4.06
N ASP A 112 -34.22 13.48 -4.08
CA ASP A 112 -34.61 12.51 -3.05
C ASP A 112 -33.70 11.27 -3.04
N LEU A 113 -33.30 10.76 -4.20
CA LEU A 113 -32.34 9.66 -4.30
C LEU A 113 -30.99 10.04 -3.69
N ARG A 114 -30.49 11.24 -3.98
CA ARG A 114 -29.24 11.75 -3.40
C ARG A 114 -29.34 11.88 -1.88
N ARG A 115 -30.47 12.34 -1.36
CA ARG A 115 -30.73 12.44 0.07
C ARG A 115 -30.69 11.06 0.74
N VAL A 116 -31.36 10.07 0.16
CA VAL A 116 -31.41 8.70 0.66
C VAL A 116 -30.02 8.05 0.66
N GLN A 117 -29.23 8.27 -0.40
CA GLN A 117 -27.84 7.79 -0.46
C GLN A 117 -26.99 8.39 0.65
N HIS A 118 -27.14 9.69 0.91
CA HIS A 118 -26.42 10.37 1.99
C HIS A 118 -26.79 9.80 3.37
N GLU A 119 -28.09 9.57 3.61
CA GLU A 119 -28.58 8.96 4.85
C GLU A 119 -28.06 7.52 5.04
N ARG A 120 -28.00 6.74 3.96
CA ARG A 120 -27.46 5.38 3.98
C ARG A 120 -25.95 5.37 4.28
N MET A 121 -25.19 6.26 3.66
CA MET A 121 -23.76 6.45 3.95
C MET A 121 -23.53 6.84 5.42
N ALA A 122 -24.36 7.74 5.96
CA ALA A 122 -24.32 8.11 7.38
C ALA A 122 -24.67 6.94 8.31
N ALA A 123 -25.66 6.12 7.95
CA ALA A 123 -26.02 4.91 8.71
C ALA A 123 -24.88 3.89 8.75
N THR A 124 -24.22 3.65 7.61
CA THR A 124 -23.05 2.76 7.52
C THR A 124 -21.87 3.31 8.33
N ASN A 125 -21.64 4.63 8.30
CA ASN A 125 -20.60 5.26 9.11
C ASN A 125 -20.88 5.12 10.62
N LEU A 126 -22.14 5.30 11.04
CA LEU A 126 -22.57 5.08 12.43
C LEU A 126 -22.40 3.61 12.86
N GLN A 127 -22.76 2.67 11.99
CA GLN A 127 -22.58 1.24 12.25
C GLN A 127 -21.10 0.86 12.38
N ARG A 128 -20.23 1.44 11.55
CA ARG A 128 -18.77 1.29 11.65
C ARG A 128 -18.21 1.87 12.95
N MET A 129 -18.83 2.93 13.47
CA MET A 129 -18.51 3.53 14.76
C MET A 129 -19.13 2.79 15.96
N GLY A 130 -19.87 1.70 15.73
CA GLY A 130 -20.47 0.88 16.79
C GLY A 130 -21.82 1.39 17.31
N TYR A 131 -22.41 2.40 16.66
CA TYR A 131 -23.77 2.87 16.97
C TYR A 131 -24.80 2.09 16.14
N ASN A 132 -25.96 1.78 16.73
CA ASN A 132 -27.03 1.10 16.01
C ASN A 132 -27.95 2.13 15.33
N PRO A 133 -27.91 2.29 13.99
CA PRO A 133 -28.77 3.25 13.31
C PRO A 133 -30.24 2.82 13.38
N LYS A 134 -31.16 3.80 13.32
CA LYS A 134 -32.61 3.51 13.26
C LYS A 134 -32.93 2.78 11.94
N PRO A 135 -33.81 1.76 11.96
CA PRO A 135 -34.14 0.96 10.78
C PRO A 135 -34.88 1.75 9.68
N SER A 136 -35.38 2.94 9.99
CA SER A 136 -36.04 3.85 9.03
C SER A 136 -35.08 4.80 8.30
N LEU A 137 -33.77 4.76 8.61
CA LEU A 137 -32.79 5.67 8.00
C LEU A 137 -32.33 5.13 6.64
N GLY A 138 -32.46 5.93 5.57
CA GLY A 138 -32.07 5.53 4.21
C GLY A 138 -33.08 4.63 3.46
N VAL A 139 -34.36 4.66 3.84
CA VAL A 139 -35.45 3.92 3.17
C VAL A 139 -36.42 4.90 2.52
N ARG A 140 -36.73 4.71 1.23
CA ARG A 140 -37.82 5.44 0.56
C ARG A 140 -39.13 4.74 0.87
N TYR A 141 -40.08 5.47 1.45
CA TYR A 141 -41.47 5.02 1.51
C TYR A 141 -42.13 5.49 0.20
N GLU A 142 -42.52 4.55 -0.64
CA GLU A 142 -43.38 4.87 -1.79
C GLU A 142 -44.79 5.11 -1.25
N GLN A 143 -45.39 6.22 -1.69
CA GLN A 143 -46.75 6.63 -1.35
C GLN A 143 -47.70 6.26 -2.49
#